data_AF-A0A8R1WI37-F1
#
_entry.id   AF-A0A8R1WI37-F1
#
_cell.length_a   1.000
_cell.length_b   1.000
_cell.length_c   1.000
_cell.angle_alpha   90.00
_cell.angle_beta   90.00
_cell.angle_gamma   90.00
#
_symmetry.space_group_name_H-M   'P 1'
#
loop_
_entity.id
_entity.type
_entity.pdbx_description
1 polymer ?
#
loop_
_entity_poly.entity_id
_entity_poly.type
_entity_poly.pdbx_seq_one_letter_code
_entity_poly.pdbx_strand_id
1 'polypeptide(L)'
;MKFQQTNCRVPIVRKCCFCVPIRRGITIFGYVNLALSLLSLPLLVILLVEQVGVDKTLDTSHIDPLVHLPLTITFIIVDVVMTVLLLIGAHKKKKSLLKAYLYFGIVFQLVTLLVDLVYFDYREYVENTIYFFFLGLNVYLLFLVYSVVRLLEQNSEVQYVAHRHEVV
;
A
#
# COMPACT_ATOMS: atom_id res chain seq x y z
N MET A 1 28.65 27.93 11.10
CA MET A 1 27.40 27.29 11.59
C MET A 1 26.33 28.38 11.69
N LYS A 2 25.34 28.40 10.79
CA LYS A 2 24.20 29.31 10.88
C LYS A 2 22.97 28.47 11.20
N PHE A 3 22.45 28.63 12.41
CA PHE A 3 21.14 28.15 12.81
C PHE A 3 20.09 29.04 12.14
N GLN A 4 19.26 28.45 11.28
CA GLN A 4 18.10 29.11 10.70
C GLN A 4 16.84 28.40 11.21
N GLN A 5 16.10 29.17 12.00
CA GLN A 5 14.75 28.98 12.54
C GLN A 5 13.76 28.42 11.48
N THR A 6 12.83 27.53 11.86
CA THR A 6 11.39 27.52 11.46
C THR A 6 10.69 26.15 11.68
N ASN A 7 9.57 26.20 12.40
CA ASN A 7 8.41 25.28 12.38
C ASN A 7 8.62 23.78 12.61
N CYS A 8 7.70 23.16 13.36
CA CYS A 8 7.43 21.73 13.35
C CYS A 8 7.02 21.26 11.93
N ARG A 9 7.93 21.27 10.97
CA ARG A 9 7.79 20.60 9.68
C ARG A 9 8.31 19.19 9.87
N VAL A 10 7.39 18.23 9.86
CA VAL A 10 7.65 16.79 9.77
C VAL A 10 8.87 16.56 8.86
N PRO A 11 9.93 15.88 9.31
CA PRO A 11 11.17 15.77 8.56
C PRO A 11 10.88 15.14 7.19
N ILE A 12 11.09 15.92 6.14
CA ILE A 12 10.87 15.49 4.76
C ILE A 12 11.95 14.47 4.44
N VAL A 13 11.57 13.21 4.50
CA VAL A 13 12.42 12.10 4.12
C VAL A 13 12.68 12.26 2.62
N ARG A 14 13.92 12.57 2.21
CA ARG A 14 14.32 12.66 0.78
C ARG A 14 14.94 11.36 0.26
N LYS A 15 15.19 10.40 1.16
CA LYS A 15 15.86 9.12 0.87
C LYS A 15 15.05 7.97 1.49
N CYS A 16 14.65 7.00 0.68
CA CYS A 16 14.15 5.73 1.20
C CYS A 16 15.37 4.90 1.65
N CYS A 17 15.37 4.38 2.88
CA CYS A 17 16.46 3.58 3.46
C CYS A 17 17.87 4.18 3.23
N PHE A 18 18.07 5.46 3.59
CA PHE A 18 19.37 6.17 3.60
C PHE A 18 20.10 6.42 2.25
N CYS A 19 19.80 5.69 1.17
CA CYS A 19 20.59 5.76 -0.07
C CYS A 19 19.79 5.84 -1.38
N VAL A 20 18.50 5.46 -1.41
CA VAL A 20 17.74 5.36 -2.66
C VAL A 20 16.87 6.61 -2.86
N PRO A 21 16.94 7.30 -4.01
CA PRO A 21 16.04 8.39 -4.31
C PRO A 21 14.60 7.87 -4.27
N ILE A 22 13.73 8.56 -3.54
CA ILE A 22 12.34 8.16 -3.27
C ILE A 22 11.56 7.68 -4.52
N ARG A 23 11.86 8.25 -5.69
CA ARG A 23 11.25 7.85 -6.97
C ARG A 23 11.65 6.45 -7.46
N ARG A 24 12.85 5.98 -7.15
CA ARG A 24 13.28 4.60 -7.46
C ARG A 24 12.74 3.66 -6.40
N GLY A 25 12.72 4.10 -5.13
CA GLY A 25 12.19 3.33 -4.01
C GLY A 25 10.72 2.91 -4.23
N ILE A 26 9.84 3.86 -4.59
CA ILE A 26 8.43 3.54 -4.85
C ILE A 26 8.23 2.52 -5.97
N THR A 27 9.02 2.59 -7.03
CA THR A 27 8.92 1.65 -8.15
C THR A 27 9.40 0.26 -7.73
N ILE A 28 10.55 0.18 -7.05
CA ILE A 28 11.09 -1.09 -6.55
C ILE A 28 10.12 -1.73 -5.56
N PHE A 29 9.67 -1.00 -4.55
CA PHE A 29 8.71 -1.51 -3.57
C PHE A 29 7.36 -1.86 -4.21
N GLY A 30 6.89 -1.09 -5.20
CA GLY A 30 5.69 -1.42 -5.97
C GLY A 30 5.81 -2.74 -6.72
N TYR A 31 6.96 -3.00 -7.36
CA TYR A 31 7.21 -4.28 -8.02
C TYR A 31 7.35 -5.44 -7.02
N VAL A 32 7.99 -5.20 -5.88
CA VAL A 32 8.10 -6.22 -4.81
C VAL A 32 6.72 -6.54 -4.25
N ASN A 33 5.88 -5.54 -3.98
CA ASN A 33 4.52 -5.73 -3.50
C ASN A 33 3.68 -6.52 -4.52
N LEU A 34 3.76 -6.15 -5.81
CA LEU A 34 3.08 -6.87 -6.88
C LEU A 34 3.53 -8.34 -6.95
N ALA A 35 4.84 -8.59 -6.88
CA ALA A 35 5.39 -9.94 -6.92
C ALA A 35 4.95 -10.76 -5.71
N LEU A 36 4.95 -10.17 -4.51
CA LEU A 36 4.48 -10.79 -3.29
C LEU A 36 2.97 -11.09 -3.36
N SER A 37 2.13 -10.17 -3.83
CA SER A 37 0.69 -10.39 -4.04
C SER A 37 0.42 -11.49 -5.08
N LEU A 38 1.26 -11.60 -6.12
CA LEU A 38 1.13 -12.66 -7.12
C LEU A 38 1.54 -14.04 -6.58
N LEU A 39 2.47 -14.06 -5.63
CA LEU A 39 2.99 -15.29 -5.02
C LEU A 39 2.16 -15.75 -3.83
N SER A 40 1.49 -14.83 -3.12
CA SER A 40 0.54 -15.15 -2.07
C SER A 40 -0.74 -15.76 -2.61
N LEU A 41 -1.19 -15.37 -3.81
CA LEU A 41 -2.36 -15.92 -4.50
C LEU A 41 -2.41 -17.46 -4.55
N PRO A 42 -1.44 -18.15 -5.17
CA PRO A 42 -1.46 -19.61 -5.26
C PRO A 42 -1.32 -20.26 -3.88
N LEU A 43 -0.58 -19.65 -2.95
CA LEU A 43 -0.42 -20.16 -1.60
C LEU A 43 -1.76 -20.18 -0.85
N LEU A 44 -2.53 -19.09 -0.96
CA LEU A 44 -3.83 -18.91 -0.33
C LEU A 44 -4.88 -19.86 -0.94
N VAL A 45 -4.81 -20.11 -2.25
CA VAL A 45 -5.64 -21.12 -2.92
C VAL A 45 -5.31 -22.53 -2.44
N ILE A 46 -4.03 -22.88 -2.30
CA ILE A 46 -3.62 -24.22 -1.82
C ILE A 46 -4.12 -24.45 -0.39
N LEU A 47 -3.91 -23.49 0.52
CA LEU A 47 -4.37 -23.58 1.91
C LEU A 47 -5.89 -23.75 1.99
N LEU A 48 -6.64 -23.01 1.16
CA LEU A 48 -8.08 -23.14 1.11
C LEU A 48 -8.52 -24.50 0.57
N VAL A 49 -7.84 -25.03 -0.44
CA VAL A 49 -8.12 -26.37 -0.97
C VAL A 49 -7.82 -27.45 0.07
N GLU A 50 -6.77 -27.28 0.88
CA GLU A 50 -6.49 -28.18 2.01
C GLU A 50 -7.58 -28.10 3.09
N GLN A 51 -8.06 -26.91 3.43
CA GLN A 51 -9.17 -26.74 4.38
C GLN A 51 -10.49 -27.36 3.87
N VAL A 52 -10.76 -27.27 2.56
CA VAL A 52 -11.97 -27.85 1.94
C VAL A 52 -11.81 -29.36 1.70
N GLY A 53 -10.61 -29.84 1.40
CA GLY A 53 -10.32 -31.25 1.08
C GLY A 53 -10.20 -32.16 2.30
N VAL A 54 -9.94 -31.59 3.48
CA VAL A 54 -9.96 -32.31 4.75
C VAL A 54 -11.36 -32.19 5.35
N ASP A 55 -12.24 -33.13 4.99
CA ASP A 55 -13.55 -33.32 5.63
C ASP A 55 -13.44 -33.21 7.16
N LYS A 56 -13.96 -32.11 7.73
CA LYS A 56 -14.43 -32.02 9.11
C LYS A 56 -15.86 -31.47 9.04
N THR A 57 -16.85 -32.34 8.95
CA THR A 57 -17.62 -32.79 10.12
C THR A 57 -17.38 -31.91 11.36
N LEU A 58 -18.42 -31.15 11.74
CA LEU A 58 -18.56 -30.40 13.00
C LEU A 58 -17.76 -29.09 13.08
N ASP A 59 -18.31 -28.00 12.54
CA ASP A 59 -18.77 -26.88 13.37
C ASP A 59 -19.48 -25.80 12.54
N THR A 60 -20.75 -25.59 12.88
CA THR A 60 -21.75 -24.77 12.20
C THR A 60 -21.61 -23.29 12.59
N SER A 61 -20.42 -22.71 12.49
CA SER A 61 -20.20 -21.30 12.87
C SER A 61 -19.32 -20.47 11.93
N HIS A 62 -18.65 -21.09 10.96
CA HIS A 62 -17.78 -20.35 10.05
C HIS A 62 -18.51 -20.06 8.74
N ILE A 63 -18.57 -18.78 8.41
CA ILE A 63 -19.25 -18.15 7.28
C ILE A 63 -19.07 -18.99 6.02
N ASP A 64 -20.16 -19.21 5.28
CA ASP A 64 -20.22 -20.08 4.11
C ASP A 64 -18.96 -19.91 3.22
N PRO A 65 -18.18 -20.98 2.98
CA PRO A 65 -16.96 -20.92 2.16
C PRO A 65 -17.25 -20.40 0.74
N LEU A 66 -18.53 -20.46 0.33
CA LEU A 66 -19.04 -19.93 -0.93
C LEU A 66 -19.03 -18.39 -1.02
N VAL A 67 -19.08 -17.67 0.10
CA VAL A 67 -19.07 -16.19 0.15
C VAL A 67 -17.66 -15.65 0.40
N HIS A 68 -16.84 -16.37 1.16
CA HIS A 68 -15.48 -15.96 1.48
C HIS A 68 -14.57 -15.98 0.24
N LEU A 69 -14.62 -17.06 -0.56
CA LEU A 69 -13.81 -17.22 -1.77
C LEU A 69 -13.95 -16.05 -2.79
N PRO A 70 -15.16 -15.68 -3.26
CA PRO A 70 -15.32 -14.60 -4.24
C PRO A 70 -14.95 -13.23 -3.67
N LEU A 71 -15.13 -13.02 -2.36
CA LEU A 71 -14.75 -11.79 -1.68
C LEU A 71 -13.22 -11.62 -1.71
N THR A 72 -12.47 -12.65 -1.31
CA THR A 72 -11.00 -12.64 -1.30
C THR A 72 -10.43 -12.43 -2.70
N ILE A 73 -10.99 -13.09 -3.72
CA ILE A 73 -10.58 -12.89 -5.13
C ILE A 73 -10.80 -11.43 -5.55
N THR A 74 -11.95 -10.85 -5.21
CA THR A 74 -12.27 -9.47 -5.56
C THR A 74 -11.28 -8.49 -4.92
N PHE A 75 -10.96 -8.68 -3.63
CA PHE A 75 -9.97 -7.84 -2.94
C PHE A 75 -8.60 -7.89 -3.61
N ILE A 76 -8.14 -9.08 -4.00
CA ILE A 76 -6.83 -9.23 -4.64
C ILE A 76 -6.81 -8.59 -6.02
N ILE A 77 -7.87 -8.74 -6.82
CA ILE A 77 -7.97 -8.07 -8.12
C ILE A 77 -7.86 -6.55 -7.94
N VAL A 78 -8.58 -5.99 -6.95
CA VAL A 78 -8.52 -4.55 -6.66
C VAL A 78 -7.12 -4.14 -6.21
N ASP A 79 -6.46 -4.91 -5.35
CA ASP A 79 -5.08 -4.66 -4.90
C ASP A 79 -4.08 -4.64 -6.07
N VAL A 80 -4.19 -5.60 -6.99
CA VAL A 80 -3.36 -5.67 -8.21
C VAL A 80 -3.61 -4.45 -9.10
N VAL A 81 -4.89 -4.10 -9.35
CA VAL A 81 -5.24 -2.93 -10.16
C VAL A 81 -4.70 -1.65 -9.53
N MET A 82 -4.84 -1.49 -8.22
CA MET A 82 -4.29 -0.37 -7.48
C MET A 82 -2.77 -0.31 -7.60
N THR A 83 -2.07 -1.44 -7.41
CA THR A 83 -0.61 -1.51 -7.56
C THR A 83 -0.15 -1.15 -8.98
N VAL A 84 -0.90 -1.55 -10.01
CA VAL A 84 -0.63 -1.16 -11.41
C VAL A 84 -0.85 0.35 -11.63
N LEU A 85 -1.93 0.92 -11.08
CA LEU A 85 -2.18 2.37 -11.14
C LEU A 85 -1.06 3.16 -10.46
N LEU A 86 -0.55 2.66 -9.33
CA LEU A 86 0.63 3.23 -8.67
C LEU A 86 1.86 3.20 -9.56
N LEU A 87 2.15 2.07 -10.21
CA LEU A 87 3.26 1.94 -11.16
C LEU A 87 3.13 2.97 -12.29
N ILE A 88 1.94 3.08 -12.90
CA ILE A 88 1.67 4.05 -13.97
C ILE A 88 1.85 5.50 -13.46
N GLY A 89 1.34 5.81 -12.27
CA GLY A 89 1.47 7.11 -11.62
C GLY A 89 2.94 7.47 -11.34
N ALA A 90 3.72 6.50 -10.85
CA ALA A 90 5.15 6.64 -10.61
C ALA A 90 5.92 6.89 -11.91
N HIS A 91 5.60 6.16 -12.98
CA HIS A 91 6.24 6.30 -14.29
C HIS A 91 5.90 7.62 -15.00
N LYS A 92 4.62 8.02 -15.01
CA LYS A 92 4.19 9.23 -15.74
C LYS A 92 4.55 10.55 -15.04
N LYS A 93 5.12 10.52 -13.82
CA LYS A 93 5.48 11.71 -13.01
C LYS A 93 4.33 12.72 -12.86
N LYS A 94 3.08 12.31 -13.08
CA LYS A 94 1.90 13.17 -13.03
C LYS A 94 1.38 13.24 -11.60
N LYS A 95 1.54 14.42 -10.98
CA LYS A 95 1.14 14.68 -9.59
C LYS A 95 -0.34 14.37 -9.31
N SER A 96 -1.21 14.67 -10.28
CA SER A 96 -2.66 14.47 -10.14
C SER A 96 -3.04 12.98 -10.01
N LEU A 97 -2.45 12.12 -10.83
CA LEU A 97 -2.69 10.66 -10.75
C LEU A 97 -2.19 10.09 -9.42
N LEU A 98 -1.05 10.56 -8.93
CA LEU A 98 -0.47 10.09 -7.68
C LEU A 98 -1.30 10.53 -6.46
N LYS A 99 -1.88 11.75 -6.48
CA LYS A 99 -2.84 12.21 -5.45
C LYS A 99 -4.14 11.40 -5.47
N ALA A 100 -4.70 11.14 -6.65
CA ALA A 100 -5.91 10.33 -6.78
C ALA A 100 -5.67 8.91 -6.25
N TYR A 101 -4.57 8.27 -6.67
CA TYR A 101 -4.18 6.96 -6.17
C TYR A 101 -4.04 6.94 -4.64
N LEU A 102 -3.41 7.96 -4.05
CA LEU A 102 -3.23 8.03 -2.60
C LEU A 102 -4.58 8.04 -1.86
N TYR A 103 -5.54 8.85 -2.32
CA TYR A 103 -6.85 8.92 -1.69
C TYR A 103 -7.60 7.58 -1.77
N PHE A 104 -7.66 6.99 -2.96
CA PHE A 104 -8.28 5.68 -3.16
C PHE A 104 -7.57 4.58 -2.39
N GLY A 105 -6.24 4.60 -2.34
CA GLY A 105 -5.43 3.65 -1.60
C GLY A 105 -5.67 3.71 -0.10
N ILE A 106 -5.82 4.91 0.48
CA ILE A 106 -6.10 5.06 1.92
C ILE A 106 -7.47 4.47 2.24
N VAL A 107 -8.48 4.83 1.44
CA VAL A 107 -9.85 4.32 1.63
C VAL A 107 -9.87 2.80 1.51
N PHE A 108 -9.24 2.25 0.48
CA PHE A 108 -9.16 0.81 0.27
C PHE A 108 -8.46 0.11 1.44
N GLN A 109 -7.30 0.60 1.88
CA GLN A 109 -6.58 0.01 3.00
C GLN A 109 -7.38 0.05 4.32
N LEU A 110 -8.15 1.11 4.55
CA LEU A 110 -9.05 1.20 5.70
C LEU A 110 -10.19 0.20 5.62
N VAL A 111 -10.79 0.03 4.44
CA VAL A 111 -11.85 -0.97 4.23
C VAL A 111 -11.31 -2.38 4.45
N THR A 112 -10.13 -2.71 3.90
CA THR A 112 -9.47 -4.00 4.11
C THR A 112 -9.25 -4.25 5.61
N LEU A 113 -8.68 -3.29 6.33
CA LEU A 113 -8.45 -3.42 7.78
C LEU A 113 -9.75 -3.65 8.56
N LEU A 114 -10.84 -2.95 8.21
CA LEU A 114 -12.14 -3.17 8.85
C LEU A 114 -12.69 -4.56 8.60
N VAL A 115 -12.56 -5.09 7.37
CA VAL A 115 -12.96 -6.45 7.04
C VAL A 115 -12.09 -7.44 7.82
N ASP A 116 -10.77 -7.28 7.82
CA ASP A 116 -9.86 -8.17 8.55
C ASP A 116 -10.18 -8.20 10.05
N LEU A 117 -10.58 -7.08 10.65
CA LEU A 117 -10.95 -7.00 12.06
C LEU A 117 -12.27 -7.75 12.36
N VAL A 118 -13.21 -7.77 11.41
CA VAL A 118 -14.47 -8.51 11.54
C VAL A 118 -14.23 -10.02 11.42
N TYR A 119 -13.32 -10.43 10.53
CA TYR A 119 -12.98 -11.84 10.28
C TYR A 119 -11.82 -12.35 11.14
N PHE A 120 -11.42 -11.59 12.17
CA PHE A 120 -10.25 -11.88 12.97
C PHE A 120 -10.44 -13.14 13.84
N ASP A 121 -9.86 -14.26 13.41
CA ASP A 121 -9.81 -15.49 14.21
C ASP A 121 -8.47 -15.59 14.95
N TYR A 122 -8.53 -15.73 16.28
CA TYR A 122 -7.37 -15.82 17.16
C TYR A 122 -6.71 -17.20 17.15
N ARG A 123 -7.37 -18.22 16.55
CA ARG A 123 -6.83 -19.59 16.51
C ARG A 123 -5.69 -19.75 15.49
N GLU A 124 -5.65 -18.91 14.46
CA GLU A 124 -4.71 -19.02 13.33
C GLU A 124 -3.63 -17.91 13.38
N TYR A 125 -2.87 -17.87 14.47
CA TYR A 125 -1.86 -16.83 14.72
C TYR A 125 -0.76 -16.74 13.66
N VAL A 126 -0.41 -17.84 12.99
CA VAL A 126 0.60 -17.87 11.92
C VAL A 126 0.09 -17.13 10.68
N GLU A 127 -1.12 -17.44 10.22
CA GLU A 127 -1.72 -16.81 9.05
C GLU A 127 -1.93 -15.32 9.29
N ASN A 128 -2.47 -14.99 10.45
CA ASN A 128 -2.72 -13.63 10.87
C ASN A 128 -1.43 -12.78 10.92
N THR A 129 -0.31 -13.37 11.37
CA THR A 129 1.00 -12.69 11.37
C THR A 129 1.46 -12.35 9.94
N ILE A 130 1.24 -13.26 8.98
CA ILE A 130 1.57 -13.03 7.57
C ILE A 130 0.69 -11.91 6.99
N TYR A 131 -0.61 -11.92 7.28
CA TYR A 131 -1.52 -10.85 6.86
C TYR A 131 -1.12 -9.49 7.43
N PHE A 132 -0.80 -9.39 8.72
CA PHE A 132 -0.31 -8.14 9.32
C PHE A 132 0.98 -7.65 8.68
N PHE A 133 1.89 -8.56 8.33
CA PHE A 133 3.13 -8.19 7.64
C PHE A 133 2.83 -7.60 6.25
N PHE A 134 1.94 -8.23 5.48
CA PHE A 134 1.48 -7.71 4.19
C PHE A 134 0.75 -6.37 4.32
N LEU A 135 -0.10 -6.22 5.32
CA LEU A 135 -0.79 -4.96 5.62
C LEU A 135 0.23 -3.86 5.95
N GLY A 136 1.24 -4.18 6.77
CA GLY A 136 2.35 -3.28 7.09
C GLY A 136 3.13 -2.84 5.85
N LEU A 137 3.41 -3.76 4.92
CA LEU A 137 4.06 -3.43 3.64
C LEU A 137 3.20 -2.50 2.77
N ASN A 138 1.90 -2.75 2.66
CA ASN A 138 0.97 -1.90 1.91
C ASN A 138 0.86 -0.50 2.52
N VAL A 139 0.74 -0.40 3.85
CA VAL A 139 0.74 0.88 4.58
C VAL A 139 2.06 1.62 4.38
N TYR A 140 3.19 0.91 4.44
CA TYR A 140 4.51 1.50 4.19
C TYR A 140 4.63 2.06 2.77
N LEU A 141 4.16 1.30 1.78
CA LEU A 141 4.15 1.71 0.38
C LEU A 141 3.28 2.97 0.19
N LEU A 142 2.12 3.02 0.84
CA LEU A 142 1.22 4.17 0.83
C LEU A 142 1.85 5.41 1.48
N PHE A 143 2.53 5.24 2.61
CA PHE A 143 3.31 6.30 3.25
C PHE A 143 4.43 6.81 2.32
N LEU A 144 5.08 5.92 1.59
CA LEU A 144 6.13 6.27 0.63
C LEU A 144 5.54 7.11 -0.52
N VAL A 145 4.36 6.75 -1.04
CA VAL A 145 3.59 7.55 -2.01
C VAL A 145 3.27 8.92 -1.45
N TYR A 146 2.78 8.99 -0.21
CA TYR A 146 2.49 10.25 0.47
C TYR A 146 3.71 11.17 0.49
N SER A 147 4.87 10.62 0.86
CA SER A 147 6.13 11.36 0.87
C SER A 147 6.53 11.85 -0.53
N VAL A 148 6.30 11.07 -1.59
CA VAL A 148 6.55 11.48 -2.98
C VAL A 148 5.67 12.66 -3.38
N VAL A 149 4.37 12.59 -3.07
CA VAL A 149 3.38 13.63 -3.38
C VAL A 149 3.75 14.94 -2.69
N ARG A 150 4.03 14.89 -1.38
CA ARG A 150 4.50 16.05 -0.58
C ARG A 150 5.77 16.68 -1.18
N LEU A 151 6.74 15.86 -1.57
CA LEU A 151 8.00 16.34 -2.16
C LEU A 151 7.77 17.03 -3.52
N LEU A 152 6.86 16.50 -4.34
CA LEU A 152 6.49 17.08 -5.63
C LEU A 152 5.77 18.43 -5.48
N GLU A 153 4.98 18.59 -4.42
CA GLU A 153 4.24 19.82 -4.10
C GLU A 153 5.21 20.94 -3.69
N GLN A 154 6.13 20.64 -2.78
CA GLN A 154 7.15 21.59 -2.34
C GLN A 154 8.08 22.05 -3.48
N ASN A 155 8.49 21.14 -4.37
CA ASN A 155 9.33 21.53 -5.51
C ASN A 155 8.61 22.47 -6.49
N SER A 156 7.28 22.36 -6.66
CA SER A 156 6.53 23.33 -7.47
C SER A 156 6.48 24.71 -6.83
N GLU A 157 6.30 24.78 -5.51
CA GLU A 157 6.25 26.07 -4.81
C GLU A 157 7.59 26.80 -4.90
N VAL A 158 8.70 26.09 -4.71
CA VAL A 158 10.05 26.68 -4.81
C VAL A 158 10.32 27.21 -6.22
N GLN A 159 9.94 26.46 -7.27
CA GLN A 159 10.13 26.88 -8.65
C GLN A 159 9.29 28.12 -9.00
N TYR A 160 8.08 28.24 -8.44
CA TYR A 160 7.21 29.40 -8.61
C TYR A 160 7.78 30.65 -7.92
N VAL A 161 8.33 30.50 -6.71
CA VAL A 161 8.96 31.61 -5.97
C VAL A 161 10.23 32.08 -6.68
N ALA A 162 11.09 31.16 -7.13
CA ALA A 162 12.32 31.51 -7.84
C ALA A 162 12.04 32.30 -9.12
N HIS A 163 11.08 31.86 -9.92
CA HIS A 163 10.73 32.57 -11.15
C HIS A 163 10.17 33.97 -10.86
N ARG A 164 9.41 34.15 -9.77
CA ARG A 164 8.91 35.48 -9.37
C ARG A 164 10.03 36.46 -9.02
N HIS A 165 11.16 36.00 -8.49
CA HIS A 165 12.30 36.85 -8.14
C HIS A 165 13.16 37.27 -9.34
N GLU A 166 13.07 36.58 -10.48
CA GLU A 166 13.82 36.92 -11.71
C GLU A 166 13.14 38.01 -12.55
N VAL A 167 11.85 38.29 -12.32
CA VAL A 167 11.06 39.26 -13.10
C VAL A 167 10.85 40.60 -12.38
N VAL A 168 11.54 40.84 -11.27
CA VAL A 168 11.47 42.08 -10.47
C VAL A 168 12.81 42.79 -10.50
#